data_AF-A0A2H3KFZ0-F1
#
_entry.id   AF-A0A2H3KFZ0-F1
#
_cell.length_a   1.000
_cell.length_b   1.000
_cell.length_c   1.000
_cell.angle_alpha   90.00
_cell.angle_beta   90.00
_cell.angle_gamma   90.00
#
_symmetry.space_group_name_H-M   'P 1'
#
loop_
_entity.id
_entity.type
_entity.pdbx_description
1 polymer ?
#
loop_
_entity_poly.entity_id
_entity_poly.type
_entity_poly.pdbx_seq_one_letter_code
_entity_poly.pdbx_strand_id
1 'polypeptide(L)'
;MQTRSHSAYKLPALLLFLLLALTVLPTQAQTTLPGHPLHPPVTPPAAHSADRLAPASSPTQALPPLKAVLIVGPIDGDEGTWTTKERGNIELAAQELEANGVTVMRFYTPHTNWDEIKVAAQGAHFLLYRGHGIFLSDMPSPDVGGLALKDQFVLPDDLRQQLQLAPNAIVMLYGCFTAGSSSLDGSISSEEAQRRVAQYADPFFDIGAAGYYANWFGDAFQQYLRSLFAGKTLGEAYEAYFDFNPTSVERFAHPEHTAMAMWLDKDVWSGVVRYNNAFVGQANQTLADLFQVPTVQLSQTSVAMLADDQSPTTTYQVIVGSSTETSLAWQAQVTNLAETPWLQVTPANGTTGQALTLSVDPHALPVGRHTATVRIFSTSTHYGQSEETLTIQVVKSGTVLSRVYLPTITR
;
A
#
# COMPACT_ATOMS: atom_id res chain seq x y z
N MET A 1 -65.21 -62.14 -48.77
CA MET A 1 -64.43 -63.37 -49.07
C MET A 1 -62.98 -63.07 -48.68
N GLN A 2 -62.38 -63.93 -47.84
CA GLN A 2 -60.98 -63.88 -47.37
C GLN A 2 -60.01 -63.76 -48.58
N THR A 3 -58.83 -63.14 -48.52
CA THR A 3 -57.66 -63.54 -47.71
C THR A 3 -56.56 -62.45 -47.64
N ARG A 4 -55.83 -62.50 -46.52
CA ARG A 4 -54.54 -61.90 -46.12
C ARG A 4 -53.48 -61.63 -47.22
N SER A 5 -52.67 -60.59 -47.04
CA SER A 5 -51.23 -60.73 -46.70
C SER A 5 -50.60 -59.43 -46.14
N HIS A 6 -49.85 -59.58 -45.05
CA HIS A 6 -48.91 -58.59 -44.51
C HIS A 6 -47.72 -58.36 -45.46
N SER A 7 -47.15 -57.15 -45.50
CA SER A 7 -45.88 -56.83 -44.82
C SER A 7 -45.29 -55.48 -45.27
N ALA A 8 -44.88 -54.70 -44.27
CA ALA A 8 -43.73 -53.79 -44.20
C ALA A 8 -43.36 -52.89 -45.39
N TYR A 9 -43.37 -51.57 -45.18
CA TYR A 9 -42.16 -50.75 -45.31
C TYR A 9 -42.20 -49.58 -44.32
N LYS A 10 -41.15 -49.50 -43.50
CA LYS A 10 -40.77 -48.41 -42.61
C LYS A 10 -40.25 -47.24 -43.45
N LEU A 11 -40.52 -45.99 -43.05
CA LEU A 11 -39.60 -44.84 -42.86
C LEU A 11 -40.34 -43.48 -43.05
N PRO A 12 -39.86 -42.36 -42.48
CA PRO A 12 -40.23 -41.96 -41.12
C PRO A 12 -40.67 -40.50 -41.01
N ALA A 13 -41.06 -40.12 -39.80
CA ALA A 13 -41.10 -38.74 -39.31
C ALA A 13 -39.79 -38.01 -39.61
N LEU A 14 -39.77 -37.18 -40.65
CA LEU A 14 -38.64 -36.32 -41.00
C LEU A 14 -39.14 -34.99 -41.59
N LEU A 15 -40.08 -34.33 -40.92
CA LEU A 15 -40.52 -33.00 -41.36
C LEU A 15 -40.90 -32.03 -40.24
N LEU A 16 -40.54 -32.33 -38.98
CA LEU A 16 -40.81 -31.46 -37.84
C LEU A 16 -39.61 -31.28 -36.89
N PHE A 17 -38.39 -31.39 -37.42
CA PHE A 17 -37.14 -31.12 -36.71
C PHE A 17 -36.14 -30.31 -37.57
N LEU A 18 -36.63 -29.56 -38.56
CA LEU A 18 -35.79 -28.79 -39.49
C LEU A 18 -36.07 -27.27 -39.46
N LEU A 19 -36.61 -26.76 -38.35
CA LEU A 19 -36.89 -25.33 -38.15
C LEU A 19 -36.47 -24.79 -36.77
N LEU A 20 -35.62 -25.53 -36.05
CA LEU A 20 -35.03 -25.12 -34.76
C LEU A 20 -33.52 -25.37 -34.68
N ALA A 21 -32.86 -25.44 -35.84
CA ALA A 21 -31.40 -25.37 -35.96
C ALA A 21 -31.01 -24.03 -36.59
N LEU A 22 -31.50 -22.93 -36.03
CA LEU A 22 -30.77 -21.66 -36.11
C LEU A 22 -29.56 -21.85 -35.21
N THR A 23 -28.46 -22.29 -35.81
CA THR A 23 -27.14 -22.20 -35.20
C THR A 23 -26.97 -20.75 -34.76
N VAL A 24 -27.06 -20.51 -33.45
CA VAL A 24 -26.44 -19.34 -32.85
C VAL A 24 -24.96 -19.54 -33.13
N LEU A 25 -24.49 -18.96 -34.23
CA LEU A 25 -23.06 -18.74 -34.41
C LEU A 25 -22.67 -17.97 -33.14
N PRO A 26 -21.70 -18.45 -32.34
CA PRO A 26 -21.14 -17.60 -31.31
C PRO A 26 -20.65 -16.36 -32.06
N THR A 27 -21.27 -15.21 -31.78
CA THR A 27 -20.67 -13.92 -32.07
C THR A 27 -19.29 -14.01 -31.45
N GLN A 28 -18.26 -14.22 -32.27
CA GLN A 28 -16.90 -14.03 -31.81
C GLN A 28 -16.85 -12.56 -31.43
N ALA A 29 -16.89 -12.29 -30.12
CA ALA A 29 -16.40 -11.03 -29.59
C ALA A 29 -14.98 -10.92 -30.15
N GLN A 30 -14.79 -9.99 -31.07
CA GLN A 30 -13.49 -9.72 -31.65
C GLN A 30 -12.69 -9.13 -30.50
N THR A 31 -11.90 -9.97 -29.81
CA THR A 31 -11.04 -9.52 -28.72
C THR A 31 -10.04 -8.58 -29.35
N THR A 32 -10.26 -7.28 -29.19
CA THR A 32 -9.29 -6.25 -29.54
C THR A 32 -8.02 -6.55 -28.74
N LEU A 33 -6.92 -6.80 -29.46
CA LEU A 33 -5.63 -6.99 -28.81
C LEU A 33 -5.27 -5.69 -28.08
N PRO A 34 -4.71 -5.76 -26.86
CA PRO A 34 -4.21 -4.58 -26.16
C PRO A 34 -3.26 -3.79 -27.06
N GLY A 35 -3.41 -2.47 -27.03
CA GLY A 35 -2.62 -1.54 -27.83
C GLY A 35 -2.10 -0.38 -26.99
N HIS A 36 -1.19 0.39 -27.58
CA HIS A 36 -0.70 1.63 -26.99
C HIS A 36 -0.60 2.73 -28.05
N PRO A 37 -0.71 4.01 -27.66
CA PRO A 37 -0.40 5.12 -28.57
C PRO A 37 1.03 5.04 -29.09
N LEU A 38 1.27 5.48 -30.33
CA LEU A 38 2.62 5.49 -30.91
C LEU A 38 3.50 6.61 -30.34
N HIS A 39 2.89 7.72 -29.95
CA HIS A 39 3.59 8.86 -29.38
C HIS A 39 3.31 8.93 -27.88
N PRO A 40 4.34 9.16 -27.05
CA PRO A 40 4.14 9.39 -25.63
C PRO A 40 3.45 10.73 -25.39
N PRO A 41 2.97 10.98 -24.16
CA PRO A 41 2.55 12.31 -23.76
C PRO A 41 3.67 13.34 -23.93
N VAL A 42 3.32 14.50 -24.50
CA VAL A 42 4.25 15.62 -24.69
C VAL A 42 3.74 16.82 -23.92
N THR A 43 4.55 17.34 -23.01
CA THR A 43 4.26 18.58 -22.27
C THR A 43 4.94 19.78 -22.94
N PRO A 44 4.40 21.00 -22.77
CA PRO A 44 5.13 22.22 -23.03
C PRO A 44 6.44 22.27 -22.21
N PRO A 45 7.43 23.06 -22.62
CA PRO A 45 8.60 23.34 -21.79
C PRO A 45 8.14 23.89 -20.43
N ALA A 46 8.53 23.23 -19.34
CA ALA A 46 8.22 23.69 -18.01
C ALA A 46 8.95 25.01 -17.74
N ALA A 47 8.20 26.06 -17.43
CA ALA A 47 8.75 27.31 -16.93
C ALA A 47 9.09 27.14 -15.45
N HIS A 48 10.17 26.42 -15.15
CA HIS A 48 10.61 26.27 -13.77
C HIS A 48 11.13 27.62 -13.25
N SER A 49 10.42 28.24 -12.31
CA SER A 49 11.09 29.07 -11.32
C SER A 49 11.93 28.15 -10.47
N ALA A 50 13.25 28.24 -10.59
CA ALA A 50 14.21 27.49 -9.78
C ALA A 50 14.21 27.96 -8.32
N ASP A 51 13.04 28.16 -7.69
CA ASP A 51 12.94 28.10 -6.24
C ASP A 51 13.06 26.63 -5.86
N ARG A 52 14.32 26.18 -5.93
CA ARG A 52 14.85 25.08 -5.16
C ARG A 52 14.55 25.45 -3.71
N LEU A 53 13.38 25.05 -3.22
CA LEU A 53 13.13 25.00 -1.78
C LEU A 53 14.35 24.27 -1.21
N ALA A 54 15.16 25.01 -0.46
CA ALA A 54 16.24 24.42 0.30
C ALA A 54 15.63 23.26 1.10
N PRO A 55 16.34 22.12 1.25
CA PRO A 55 15.81 21.04 2.06
C PRO A 55 15.51 21.63 3.43
N ALA A 56 14.22 21.80 3.72
CA ALA A 56 13.81 22.11 5.06
C ALA A 56 14.28 20.90 5.86
N SER A 57 15.13 21.14 6.86
CA SER A 57 15.46 20.15 7.87
C SER A 57 14.19 19.89 8.67
N SER A 58 13.24 19.19 8.07
CA SER A 58 12.12 18.58 8.78
C SER A 58 12.73 17.52 9.70
N PRO A 59 12.19 17.33 10.92
CA PRO A 59 12.57 16.20 11.74
C PRO A 59 12.45 14.94 10.88
N THR A 60 13.53 14.16 10.82
CA THR A 60 13.57 12.91 10.06
C THR A 60 12.39 12.05 10.51
N GLN A 61 11.42 11.86 9.62
CA GLN A 61 10.25 11.04 9.89
C GLN A 61 10.76 9.61 10.17
N ALA A 62 10.38 9.04 11.31
CA ALA A 62 10.79 7.69 11.68
C ALA A 62 10.02 6.66 10.83
N LEU A 63 10.50 6.42 9.61
CA LEU A 63 9.94 5.46 8.67
C LEU A 63 10.66 4.11 8.82
N PRO A 64 9.97 2.97 8.60
CA PRO A 64 10.62 1.67 8.51
C PRO A 64 11.53 1.63 7.26
N PRO A 65 12.37 0.59 7.11
CA PRO A 65 13.06 0.36 5.84
C PRO A 65 12.05 0.23 4.70
N LEU A 66 12.04 1.21 3.80
CA LEU A 66 11.12 1.23 2.65
C LEU A 66 11.78 0.60 1.42
N LYS A 67 10.93 0.15 0.49
CA LYS A 67 11.35 -0.47 -0.77
C LYS A 67 10.57 0.11 -1.94
N ALA A 68 11.23 0.33 -3.07
CA ALA A 68 10.62 0.83 -4.30
C ALA A 68 10.97 -0.05 -5.50
N VAL A 69 10.02 -0.19 -6.43
CA VAL A 69 10.23 -0.79 -7.75
C VAL A 69 9.99 0.27 -8.81
N LEU A 70 10.99 0.50 -9.66
CA LEU A 70 10.99 1.48 -10.74
C LEU A 70 11.03 0.75 -12.08
N ILE A 71 10.08 1.05 -12.96
CA ILE A 71 9.90 0.36 -14.24
C ILE A 71 9.93 1.39 -15.38
N VAL A 72 10.71 1.11 -16.42
CA VAL A 72 10.70 1.87 -17.68
C VAL A 72 10.46 0.94 -18.84
N GLY A 73 9.28 1.06 -19.47
CA GLY A 73 8.93 0.32 -20.69
C GLY A 73 9.51 0.98 -21.95
N PRO A 74 9.61 0.27 -23.08
CA PRO A 74 10.05 0.88 -24.34
C PRO A 74 8.97 1.79 -24.91
N ILE A 75 9.32 3.06 -25.15
CA ILE A 75 8.42 4.04 -25.78
C ILE A 75 8.66 4.08 -27.29
N ASP A 76 9.92 4.19 -27.68
CA ASP A 76 10.43 4.28 -29.05
C ASP A 76 11.59 3.31 -29.29
N GLY A 77 11.49 2.12 -28.68
CA GLY A 77 12.54 1.10 -28.65
C GLY A 77 13.43 1.21 -27.42
N ASP A 78 14.31 0.23 -27.21
CA ASP A 78 15.07 0.08 -25.95
C ASP A 78 15.97 1.26 -25.60
N GLU A 79 16.56 1.88 -26.62
CA GLU A 79 17.49 3.01 -26.50
C GLU A 79 17.00 4.21 -27.33
N GLY A 80 15.70 4.29 -27.57
CA GLY A 80 15.08 5.42 -28.26
C GLY A 80 15.22 6.72 -27.46
N THR A 81 14.97 7.86 -28.12
CA THR A 81 15.15 9.19 -27.51
C THR A 81 14.14 9.42 -26.38
N TRP A 82 12.88 9.03 -26.56
CA TRP A 82 11.87 9.16 -25.52
C TRP A 82 12.12 8.17 -24.39
N THR A 83 12.51 6.94 -24.71
CA THR A 83 12.83 5.90 -23.72
C THR A 83 14.02 6.32 -22.86
N THR A 84 15.10 6.84 -23.47
CA THR A 84 16.27 7.36 -22.75
C THR A 84 15.90 8.56 -21.88
N LYS A 85 15.03 9.45 -22.37
CA LYS A 85 14.53 10.60 -21.60
C LYS A 85 13.76 10.15 -20.36
N GLU A 86 12.82 9.21 -20.50
CA GLU A 86 12.04 8.73 -19.36
C GLU A 86 12.86 7.87 -18.39
N ARG A 87 13.92 7.19 -18.87
CA ARG A 87 14.97 6.60 -18.02
C ARG A 87 15.66 7.68 -17.17
N GLY A 88 16.02 8.82 -17.77
CA GLY A 88 16.57 9.96 -17.02
C GLY A 88 15.60 10.55 -15.99
N ASN A 89 14.32 10.71 -16.37
CA ASN A 89 13.28 11.25 -15.49
C ASN A 89 13.00 10.35 -14.28
N ILE A 90 12.91 9.02 -14.47
CA ILE A 90 12.67 8.11 -13.35
C ILE A 90 13.90 8.05 -12.41
N GLU A 91 15.12 8.26 -12.92
CA GLU A 91 16.32 8.34 -12.07
C GLU A 91 16.32 9.56 -11.15
N LEU A 92 15.64 10.66 -11.50
CA LEU A 92 15.45 11.77 -10.57
C LEU A 92 14.65 11.35 -9.34
N ALA A 93 13.63 10.51 -9.54
CA ALA A 93 12.85 9.92 -8.46
C ALA A 93 13.64 8.87 -7.69
N ALA A 94 14.43 8.04 -8.37
CA ALA A 94 15.31 7.06 -7.76
C ALA A 94 16.32 7.72 -6.79
N GLN A 95 16.95 8.81 -7.22
CA GLN A 95 17.88 9.57 -6.39
C GLN A 95 17.21 10.14 -5.14
N GLU A 96 15.98 10.65 -5.25
CA GLU A 96 15.23 11.16 -4.09
C GLU A 96 14.85 10.02 -3.13
N LEU A 97 14.42 8.86 -3.64
CA LEU A 97 14.15 7.65 -2.84
C LEU A 97 15.41 7.17 -2.11
N GLU A 98 16.52 7.03 -2.81
CA GLU A 98 17.80 6.56 -2.24
C GLU A 98 18.35 7.55 -1.21
N ALA A 99 18.21 8.87 -1.45
CA ALA A 99 18.60 9.90 -0.49
C ALA A 99 17.79 9.82 0.83
N ASN A 100 16.59 9.26 0.78
CA ASN A 100 15.73 9.01 1.94
C ASN A 100 15.82 7.55 2.46
N GLY A 101 16.86 6.80 2.05
CA GLY A 101 17.14 5.46 2.58
C GLY A 101 16.26 4.34 2.03
N VAL A 102 15.50 4.58 0.96
CA VAL A 102 14.67 3.56 0.33
C VAL A 102 15.53 2.61 -0.51
N THR A 103 15.27 1.30 -0.41
CA THR A 103 15.88 0.30 -1.30
C THR A 103 15.19 0.34 -2.67
N VAL A 104 15.92 0.68 -3.73
CA VAL A 104 15.37 0.85 -5.08
C VAL A 104 15.76 -0.31 -6.01
N MET A 105 14.75 -0.98 -6.58
CA MET A 105 14.91 -2.01 -7.61
C MET A 105 14.51 -1.43 -8.97
N ARG A 106 15.40 -1.53 -9.97
CA ARG A 106 15.22 -0.93 -11.30
C ARG A 106 14.98 -1.99 -12.37
N PHE A 107 13.96 -1.80 -13.19
CA PHE A 107 13.60 -2.65 -14.32
C PHE A 107 13.39 -1.79 -15.56
N TYR A 108 14.46 -1.56 -16.32
CA TYR A 108 14.42 -0.71 -17.50
C TYR A 108 14.56 -1.55 -18.75
N THR A 109 13.77 -1.25 -19.77
CA THR A 109 13.83 -1.93 -21.07
C THR A 109 15.29 -1.95 -21.59
N PRO A 110 15.77 -3.09 -22.13
CA PRO A 110 15.03 -4.32 -22.45
C PRO A 110 14.76 -5.25 -21.24
N HIS A 111 15.27 -4.94 -20.05
CA HIS A 111 15.21 -5.80 -18.86
C HIS A 111 13.95 -5.55 -18.02
N THR A 112 12.78 -5.78 -18.62
CA THR A 112 11.46 -5.63 -17.97
C THR A 112 10.73 -6.97 -17.85
N ASN A 113 11.41 -7.97 -17.28
CA ASN A 113 10.81 -9.28 -17.06
C ASN A 113 9.75 -9.21 -15.95
N TRP A 114 8.50 -9.57 -16.26
CA TRP A 114 7.40 -9.48 -15.31
C TRP A 114 7.54 -10.41 -14.10
N ASP A 115 8.10 -11.61 -14.26
CA ASP A 115 8.31 -12.53 -13.14
C ASP A 115 9.33 -11.99 -12.13
N GLU A 116 10.40 -11.36 -12.62
CA GLU A 116 11.37 -10.68 -11.75
C GLU A 116 10.79 -9.44 -11.07
N ILE A 117 9.99 -8.66 -11.80
CA ILE A 117 9.29 -7.49 -11.26
C ILE A 117 8.36 -7.89 -10.11
N LYS A 118 7.56 -8.95 -10.27
CA LYS A 118 6.66 -9.45 -9.21
C LYS A 118 7.41 -9.81 -7.94
N VAL A 119 8.53 -10.54 -8.08
CA VAL A 119 9.37 -10.93 -6.94
C VAL A 119 9.95 -9.69 -6.25
N ALA A 120 10.47 -8.73 -7.01
CA ALA A 120 11.00 -7.48 -6.46
C ALA A 120 9.91 -6.63 -5.78
N ALA A 121 8.70 -6.63 -6.34
CA ALA A 121 7.56 -5.86 -5.86
C ALA A 121 6.96 -6.39 -4.56
N GLN A 122 7.25 -7.63 -4.15
CA GLN A 122 6.69 -8.22 -2.92
C GLN A 122 6.95 -7.36 -1.68
N GLY A 123 5.96 -6.64 -1.16
CA GLY A 123 6.14 -5.69 -0.05
C GLY A 123 6.89 -4.41 -0.42
N ALA A 124 6.87 -4.00 -1.70
CA ALA A 124 7.33 -2.68 -2.12
C ALA A 124 6.32 -1.61 -1.71
N HIS A 125 6.82 -0.53 -1.13
CA HIS A 125 6.05 0.61 -0.65
C HIS A 125 5.80 1.63 -1.77
N PHE A 126 6.65 1.62 -2.80
CA PHE A 126 6.51 2.45 -3.98
C PHE A 126 6.59 1.62 -5.26
N LEU A 127 5.70 1.91 -6.21
CA LEU A 127 5.78 1.43 -7.58
C LEU A 127 5.75 2.63 -8.52
N LEU A 128 6.83 2.84 -9.27
CA LEU A 128 6.94 3.91 -10.24
C LEU A 128 7.06 3.31 -11.64
N TYR A 129 6.26 3.79 -12.58
CA TYR A 129 6.35 3.36 -13.98
C TYR A 129 6.35 4.55 -14.93
N ARG A 130 7.25 4.52 -15.90
CA ARG A 130 7.24 5.46 -17.02
C ARG A 130 7.32 4.67 -18.33
N GLY A 131 6.29 4.80 -19.17
CA GLY A 131 6.24 4.10 -20.45
C GLY A 131 4.97 4.43 -21.21
N HIS A 132 4.53 3.49 -22.04
CA HIS A 132 3.27 3.62 -22.77
C HIS A 132 2.06 3.40 -21.85
N GLY A 133 0.99 4.13 -22.15
CA GLY A 133 -0.35 3.79 -21.66
C GLY A 133 -1.00 2.77 -22.58
N ILE A 134 -1.81 1.88 -22.01
CA ILE A 134 -2.52 0.81 -22.70
C ILE A 134 -4.00 1.14 -22.86
N PHE A 135 -4.56 0.78 -24.02
CA PHE A 135 -5.98 0.65 -24.26
C PHE A 135 -6.34 -0.78 -24.68
N LEU A 136 -7.54 -1.22 -24.31
CA LEU A 136 -8.00 -2.62 -24.39
C LEU A 136 -9.21 -2.81 -25.32
N SER A 137 -9.87 -1.72 -25.70
CA SER A 137 -11.02 -1.72 -26.61
C SER A 137 -10.91 -0.58 -27.64
N ASP A 138 -11.91 -0.46 -28.52
CA ASP A 138 -11.86 0.46 -29.64
C ASP A 138 -11.97 1.95 -29.21
N MET A 139 -11.30 2.81 -29.99
CA MET A 139 -11.38 4.27 -29.85
C MET A 139 -12.78 4.81 -30.23
N PRO A 140 -13.20 6.00 -29.76
CA PRO A 140 -12.41 7.02 -29.03
C PRO A 140 -12.43 6.91 -27.50
N SER A 141 -13.27 6.04 -26.92
CA SER A 141 -13.42 5.88 -25.48
C SER A 141 -13.10 4.44 -25.07
N PRO A 142 -11.84 4.01 -25.22
CA PRO A 142 -11.47 2.64 -24.94
C PRO A 142 -11.41 2.38 -23.43
N ASP A 143 -11.50 1.12 -23.04
CA ASP A 143 -11.06 0.67 -21.73
C ASP A 143 -9.54 0.79 -21.66
N VAL A 144 -9.02 1.21 -20.51
CA VAL A 144 -7.60 1.51 -20.36
C VAL A 144 -7.05 0.91 -19.06
N GLY A 145 -5.73 0.73 -19.01
CA GLY A 145 -5.06 0.25 -17.80
C GLY A 145 -3.98 -0.79 -18.10
N GLY A 146 -3.05 -0.94 -17.17
CA GLY A 146 -1.93 -1.88 -17.28
C GLY A 146 -0.57 -1.22 -17.52
N LEU A 147 0.44 -2.04 -17.77
CA LEU A 147 1.84 -1.64 -18.00
C LEU A 147 2.37 -2.25 -19.30
N ALA A 148 2.99 -1.44 -20.15
CA ALA A 148 3.61 -1.90 -21.39
C ALA A 148 5.10 -2.17 -21.16
N LEU A 149 5.48 -3.45 -21.19
CA LEU A 149 6.85 -3.92 -21.02
C LEU A 149 7.45 -4.34 -22.37
N LYS A 150 8.72 -4.72 -22.38
CA LYS A 150 9.48 -4.96 -23.62
C LYS A 150 8.83 -5.96 -24.58
N ASP A 151 8.25 -7.03 -24.05
CA ASP A 151 7.71 -8.14 -24.85
C ASP A 151 6.30 -8.56 -24.40
N GLN A 152 5.65 -7.76 -23.54
CA GLN A 152 4.32 -8.10 -23.01
C GLN A 152 3.57 -6.87 -22.49
N PHE A 153 2.24 -6.99 -22.45
CA PHE A 153 1.38 -6.12 -21.68
C PHE A 153 0.99 -6.82 -20.38
N VAL A 154 1.11 -6.10 -19.27
CA VAL A 154 0.55 -6.52 -17.97
C VAL A 154 -0.80 -5.85 -17.83
N LEU A 155 -1.87 -6.63 -17.84
CA LEU A 155 -3.24 -6.11 -17.84
C LEU A 155 -3.74 -5.81 -16.42
N PRO A 156 -4.84 -5.05 -16.25
CA PRO A 156 -5.39 -4.76 -14.92
C PRO A 156 -5.64 -6.01 -14.05
N ASP A 157 -6.14 -7.10 -14.64
CA ASP A 157 -6.38 -8.33 -13.90
C ASP A 157 -5.07 -9.06 -13.51
N ASP A 158 -4.02 -8.95 -14.32
CA ASP A 158 -2.70 -9.46 -13.96
C ASP A 158 -2.11 -8.70 -12.77
N LEU A 159 -2.30 -7.36 -12.74
CA LEU A 159 -1.90 -6.54 -11.60
C LEU A 159 -2.62 -6.99 -10.32
N ARG A 160 -3.95 -7.13 -10.36
CA ARG A 160 -4.74 -7.57 -9.21
C ARG A 160 -4.31 -8.94 -8.68
N GLN A 161 -4.03 -9.88 -9.58
CA GLN A 161 -3.78 -11.27 -9.21
C GLN A 161 -2.32 -11.54 -8.84
N GLN A 162 -1.37 -10.79 -9.41
CA GLN A 162 0.04 -11.18 -9.38
C GLN A 162 0.96 -10.15 -8.73
N LEU A 163 0.55 -8.88 -8.63
CA LEU A 163 1.34 -7.85 -7.97
C LEU A 163 1.05 -7.83 -6.46
N GLN A 164 2.09 -7.87 -5.64
CA GLN A 164 1.98 -7.90 -4.18
C GLN A 164 2.73 -6.74 -3.57
N LEU A 165 2.13 -5.54 -3.54
CA LEU A 165 2.75 -4.39 -2.89
C LEU A 165 2.62 -4.47 -1.36
N ALA A 166 3.34 -3.61 -0.64
CA ALA A 166 3.06 -3.39 0.77
C ALA A 166 1.67 -2.78 0.94
N PRO A 167 0.96 -3.05 2.04
CA PRO A 167 -0.22 -2.27 2.40
C PRO A 167 0.09 -0.78 2.37
N ASN A 168 -0.87 0.02 1.89
CA ASN A 168 -0.76 1.47 1.73
C ASN A 168 0.31 1.94 0.73
N ALA A 169 0.75 1.09 -0.20
CA ALA A 169 1.72 1.47 -1.21
C ALA A 169 1.30 2.71 -2.01
N ILE A 170 2.31 3.44 -2.51
CA ILE A 170 2.15 4.62 -3.35
C ILE A 170 2.58 4.29 -4.78
N VAL A 171 1.70 4.53 -5.73
CA VAL A 171 1.91 4.25 -7.16
C VAL A 171 2.07 5.57 -7.91
N MET A 172 3.03 5.67 -8.82
CA MET A 172 3.19 6.84 -9.68
C MET A 172 3.39 6.42 -11.14
N LEU A 173 2.49 6.86 -12.04
CA LEU A 173 2.49 6.44 -13.44
C LEU A 173 2.65 7.61 -14.43
N TYR A 174 3.53 7.42 -15.41
CA TYR A 174 3.63 8.24 -16.61
C TYR A 174 3.21 7.36 -17.80
N GLY A 175 2.29 7.89 -18.59
CA GLY A 175 1.82 7.27 -19.82
C GLY A 175 0.60 8.02 -20.37
N CYS A 176 0.18 7.64 -21.57
CA CYS A 176 -1.14 8.07 -22.04
C CYS A 176 -2.23 7.49 -21.15
N PHE A 177 -3.36 8.17 -21.05
CA PHE A 177 -4.56 7.80 -20.29
C PHE A 177 -4.41 7.78 -18.76
N THR A 178 -3.19 7.65 -18.21
CA THR A 178 -2.93 7.54 -16.76
C THR A 178 -3.44 8.75 -15.97
N ALA A 179 -3.27 9.96 -16.53
CA ALA A 179 -3.80 11.21 -15.98
C ALA A 179 -5.13 11.64 -16.64
N GLY A 180 -5.72 10.81 -17.48
CA GLY A 180 -6.99 11.05 -18.18
C GLY A 180 -6.82 11.26 -19.69
N SER A 181 -5.97 12.20 -20.13
CA SER A 181 -5.76 12.45 -21.57
C SER A 181 -4.78 11.48 -22.22
N SER A 182 -4.72 11.48 -23.55
CA SER A 182 -3.77 10.74 -24.39
C SER A 182 -3.25 11.64 -25.51
N SER A 183 -2.11 11.26 -26.10
CA SER A 183 -1.58 11.91 -27.31
C SER A 183 -2.49 11.75 -28.53
N LEU A 184 -3.41 10.79 -28.49
CA LEU A 184 -4.41 10.53 -29.55
C LEU A 184 -5.61 11.48 -29.48
N ASP A 185 -5.81 12.18 -28.37
CA ASP A 185 -7.06 12.90 -28.11
C ASP A 185 -7.05 14.34 -28.68
N GLY A 186 -8.24 14.80 -29.07
CA GLY A 186 -8.61 16.22 -28.96
C GLY A 186 -8.87 16.61 -27.49
N SER A 187 -9.73 17.59 -27.23
CA SER A 187 -10.20 17.81 -25.86
C SER A 187 -11.17 16.71 -25.46
N ILE A 188 -10.97 16.15 -24.27
CA ILE A 188 -11.89 15.17 -23.67
C ILE A 188 -12.76 15.85 -22.61
N SER A 189 -13.90 15.22 -22.30
CA SER A 189 -14.75 15.69 -21.20
C SER A 189 -14.17 15.30 -19.84
N SER A 190 -14.69 15.94 -18.79
CA SER A 190 -14.35 15.61 -17.40
C SER A 190 -14.72 14.17 -17.06
N GLU A 191 -15.87 13.70 -17.54
CA GLU A 191 -16.36 12.34 -17.29
C GLU A 191 -15.44 11.28 -17.91
N GLU A 192 -14.93 11.52 -19.12
CA GLU A 192 -13.99 10.60 -19.76
C GLU A 192 -12.63 10.59 -19.05
N ALA A 193 -12.15 11.76 -18.60
CA ALA A 193 -10.93 11.84 -17.80
C ALA A 193 -11.07 11.09 -16.47
N GLN A 194 -12.18 11.31 -15.75
CA GLN A 194 -12.53 10.58 -14.52
C GLN A 194 -12.57 9.07 -14.76
N ARG A 195 -13.23 8.62 -15.82
CA ARG A 195 -13.34 7.18 -16.14
C ARG A 195 -11.97 6.55 -16.35
N ARG A 196 -11.10 7.19 -17.14
CA ARG A 196 -9.76 6.65 -17.45
C ARG A 196 -8.83 6.65 -16.24
N VAL A 197 -8.83 7.73 -15.44
CA VAL A 197 -8.03 7.78 -14.19
C VAL A 197 -8.51 6.73 -13.21
N ALA A 198 -9.83 6.56 -13.07
CA ALA A 198 -10.39 5.51 -12.24
C ALA A 198 -9.94 4.12 -12.71
N GLN A 199 -10.11 3.79 -13.99
CA GLN A 199 -9.69 2.49 -14.55
C GLN A 199 -8.19 2.19 -14.34
N TYR A 200 -7.31 3.19 -14.43
CA TYR A 200 -5.88 2.98 -14.16
C TYR A 200 -5.56 2.76 -12.69
N ALA A 201 -6.22 3.48 -11.79
CA ALA A 201 -5.90 3.45 -10.37
C ALA A 201 -6.54 2.25 -9.65
N ASP A 202 -7.71 1.83 -10.10
CA ASP A 202 -8.53 0.74 -9.55
C ASP A 202 -7.76 -0.55 -9.20
N PRO A 203 -6.98 -1.19 -10.11
CA PRO A 203 -6.29 -2.44 -9.76
C PRO A 203 -5.25 -2.28 -8.65
N PHE A 204 -4.72 -1.07 -8.42
CA PHE A 204 -3.78 -0.81 -7.33
C PHE A 204 -4.49 -0.65 -5.99
N PHE A 205 -5.69 -0.04 -5.98
CA PHE A 205 -6.49 0.08 -4.77
C PHE A 205 -7.11 -1.26 -4.35
N ASP A 206 -7.48 -2.12 -5.31
CA ASP A 206 -7.92 -3.49 -5.05
C ASP A 206 -6.87 -4.33 -4.29
N ILE A 207 -5.58 -4.04 -4.49
CA ILE A 207 -4.46 -4.71 -3.80
C ILE A 207 -3.92 -3.90 -2.61
N GLY A 208 -4.63 -2.85 -2.19
CA GLY A 208 -4.35 -2.12 -0.95
C GLY A 208 -3.40 -0.92 -1.04
N ALA A 209 -3.20 -0.34 -2.24
CA ALA A 209 -2.51 0.95 -2.34
C ALA A 209 -3.28 2.07 -1.58
N ALA A 210 -2.56 3.09 -1.12
CA ALA A 210 -3.17 4.27 -0.48
C ALA A 210 -3.08 5.53 -1.33
N GLY A 211 -2.23 5.54 -2.36
CA GLY A 211 -2.04 6.69 -3.24
C GLY A 211 -1.65 6.30 -4.66
N TYR A 212 -2.18 7.05 -5.62
CA TYR A 212 -1.89 6.98 -7.04
C TYR A 212 -1.63 8.39 -7.54
N TYR A 213 -0.51 8.60 -8.22
CA TYR A 213 -0.19 9.84 -8.91
C TYR A 213 -0.01 9.54 -10.40
N ALA A 214 -0.48 10.42 -11.26
CA ALA A 214 -0.14 10.38 -12.66
C ALA A 214 0.22 11.78 -13.15
N ASN A 215 1.38 11.92 -13.78
CA ASN A 215 1.81 13.22 -14.29
C ASN A 215 2.69 13.07 -15.54
N TRP A 216 2.53 13.98 -16.50
CA TRP A 216 3.24 13.97 -17.77
C TRP A 216 4.58 14.70 -17.77
N PHE A 217 4.85 15.54 -16.78
CA PHE A 217 6.14 16.20 -16.63
C PHE A 217 7.21 15.25 -16.07
N GLY A 218 8.45 15.48 -16.49
CA GLY A 218 9.57 14.58 -16.19
C GLY A 218 9.96 14.54 -14.72
N ASP A 219 10.00 15.69 -14.05
CA ASP A 219 10.44 15.82 -12.66
C ASP A 219 9.32 15.60 -11.63
N ALA A 220 8.08 15.41 -12.07
CA ALA A 220 6.91 15.31 -11.18
C ALA A 220 7.07 14.28 -10.07
N PHE A 221 7.55 13.07 -10.40
CA PHE A 221 7.73 12.00 -9.41
C PHE A 221 8.75 12.38 -8.33
N GLN A 222 9.86 12.99 -8.73
CA GLN A 222 10.86 13.49 -7.78
C GLN A 222 10.23 14.52 -6.83
N GLN A 223 9.43 15.45 -7.37
CA GLN A 223 8.85 16.54 -6.60
C GLN A 223 7.73 16.07 -5.65
N TYR A 224 6.93 15.08 -6.07
CA TYR A 224 5.99 14.40 -5.17
C TYR A 224 6.72 13.69 -4.05
N LEU A 225 7.74 12.87 -4.36
CA LEU A 225 8.54 12.17 -3.36
C LEU A 225 9.20 13.11 -2.37
N ARG A 226 9.81 14.20 -2.85
CA ARG A 226 10.41 15.23 -1.98
C ARG A 226 9.39 15.83 -1.03
N SER A 227 8.19 16.13 -1.52
CA SER A 227 7.10 16.65 -0.69
C SER A 227 6.64 15.63 0.36
N LEU A 228 6.49 14.38 -0.03
CA LEU A 228 6.10 13.27 0.85
C LEU A 228 7.12 13.05 1.98
N PHE A 229 8.41 12.96 1.65
CA PHE A 229 9.49 12.81 2.64
C PHE A 229 9.70 14.06 3.49
N ALA A 230 9.27 15.24 3.04
CA ALA A 230 9.22 16.45 3.86
C ALA A 230 8.08 16.44 4.90
N GLY A 231 7.26 15.39 4.93
CA GLY A 231 6.17 15.18 5.89
C GLY A 231 4.83 15.75 5.43
N LYS A 232 4.70 16.15 4.16
CA LYS A 232 3.40 16.55 3.60
C LYS A 232 2.47 15.35 3.47
N THR A 233 1.17 15.61 3.57
CA THR A 233 0.15 14.61 3.24
C THR A 233 0.19 14.27 1.74
N LEU A 234 -0.44 13.15 1.36
CA LEU A 234 -0.52 12.73 -0.04
C LEU A 234 -1.13 13.83 -0.93
N GLY A 235 -2.20 14.47 -0.46
CA GLY A 235 -2.87 15.56 -1.16
C GLY A 235 -2.00 16.82 -1.25
N GLU A 236 -1.37 17.23 -0.14
CA GLU A 236 -0.47 18.38 -0.15
C GLU A 236 0.76 18.17 -1.05
N ALA A 237 1.24 16.93 -1.21
CA ALA A 237 2.32 16.63 -2.14
C ALA A 237 1.89 16.84 -3.61
N TYR A 238 0.65 16.48 -3.96
CA TYR A 238 0.07 16.78 -5.26
C TYR A 238 -0.06 18.30 -5.48
N GLU A 239 -0.62 19.02 -4.50
CA GLU A 239 -0.88 20.46 -4.57
C GLU A 239 0.41 21.30 -4.56
N ALA A 240 1.52 20.75 -4.05
CA ALA A 240 2.81 21.42 -4.00
C ALA A 240 3.56 21.42 -5.35
N TYR A 241 3.14 20.61 -6.31
CA TYR A 241 3.79 20.55 -7.61
C TYR A 241 3.43 21.77 -8.46
N PHE A 242 4.39 22.30 -9.22
CA PHE A 242 4.22 23.60 -9.90
C PHE A 242 3.05 23.62 -10.90
N ASP A 243 2.75 22.46 -11.47
CA ASP A 243 1.70 22.25 -12.48
C ASP A 243 0.29 22.22 -11.86
N PHE A 244 0.19 22.10 -10.53
CA PHE A 244 -1.09 22.20 -9.85
C PHE A 244 -1.66 23.62 -9.94
N ASN A 245 -2.93 23.70 -10.28
CA ASN A 245 -3.68 24.94 -10.33
C ASN A 245 -5.05 24.77 -9.65
N PRO A 246 -5.31 25.49 -8.54
CA PRO A 246 -6.55 25.37 -7.78
C PRO A 246 -7.80 25.82 -8.55
N THR A 247 -7.65 26.51 -9.69
CA THR A 247 -8.75 26.97 -10.53
C THR A 247 -9.19 25.91 -11.54
N SER A 248 -8.27 25.09 -12.04
CA SER A 248 -8.54 24.08 -13.07
C SER A 248 -8.74 22.68 -12.50
N VAL A 249 -8.22 22.41 -11.30
CA VAL A 249 -8.39 21.11 -10.64
C VAL A 249 -9.86 20.78 -10.40
N GLU A 250 -10.25 19.59 -10.82
CA GLU A 250 -11.55 19.01 -10.54
C GLU A 250 -11.41 17.98 -9.41
N ARG A 251 -12.30 18.01 -8.43
CA ARG A 251 -12.23 17.15 -7.24
C ARG A 251 -13.46 16.27 -7.12
N PHE A 252 -13.22 14.99 -6.98
CA PHE A 252 -14.21 13.94 -6.90
C PHE A 252 -13.81 12.90 -5.84
N ALA A 253 -14.61 11.85 -5.72
CA ALA A 253 -14.21 10.59 -5.11
C ALA A 253 -14.01 9.53 -6.21
N HIS A 254 -13.16 8.54 -5.95
CA HIS A 254 -13.06 7.39 -6.85
C HIS A 254 -14.39 6.63 -6.87
N PRO A 255 -14.92 6.25 -8.05
CA PRO A 255 -16.26 5.66 -8.17
C PRO A 255 -16.41 4.34 -7.39
N GLU A 256 -15.42 3.45 -7.47
CA GLU A 256 -15.44 2.14 -6.81
C GLU A 256 -14.72 2.12 -5.45
N HIS A 257 -13.98 3.17 -5.12
CA HIS A 257 -13.20 3.30 -3.88
C HIS A 257 -13.50 4.65 -3.24
N THR A 258 -14.76 4.87 -2.85
CA THR A 258 -15.29 6.19 -2.49
C THR A 258 -14.60 6.89 -1.29
N ALA A 259 -13.80 6.16 -0.51
CA ALA A 259 -12.93 6.71 0.52
C ALA A 259 -11.68 7.42 -0.04
N MET A 260 -11.31 7.15 -1.29
CA MET A 260 -10.19 7.76 -1.98
C MET A 260 -10.65 9.05 -2.67
N ALA A 261 -9.99 10.15 -2.35
CA ALA A 261 -10.15 11.40 -3.08
C ALA A 261 -9.60 11.22 -4.50
N MET A 262 -10.20 11.86 -5.50
CA MET A 262 -9.77 11.79 -6.90
C MET A 262 -9.72 13.20 -7.48
N TRP A 263 -8.52 13.71 -7.75
CA TRP A 263 -8.25 15.07 -8.18
C TRP A 263 -7.59 15.08 -9.55
N LEU A 264 -8.17 15.80 -10.49
CA LEU A 264 -7.78 15.82 -11.89
C LEU A 264 -7.53 17.27 -12.30
N ASP A 265 -6.26 17.64 -12.49
CA ASP A 265 -5.92 18.92 -13.07
C ASP A 265 -5.82 18.86 -14.58
N LYS A 266 -5.98 20.02 -15.20
CA LYS A 266 -5.95 20.17 -16.65
C LYS A 266 -5.40 21.51 -17.08
N ASP A 267 -4.68 21.47 -18.19
CA ASP A 267 -4.17 22.64 -18.89
C ASP A 267 -4.75 22.77 -20.29
N VAL A 268 -4.67 23.98 -20.85
CA VAL A 268 -4.98 24.23 -22.26
C VAL A 268 -3.68 24.39 -23.04
N TRP A 269 -3.31 23.36 -23.82
CA TRP A 269 -2.12 23.37 -24.65
C TRP A 269 -2.50 23.44 -26.12
N SER A 270 -2.06 24.49 -26.81
CA SER A 270 -2.38 24.74 -28.22
C SER A 270 -3.89 24.67 -28.51
N GLY A 271 -4.72 25.20 -27.60
CA GLY A 271 -6.18 25.20 -27.72
C GLY A 271 -6.87 23.89 -27.34
N VAL A 272 -6.12 22.91 -26.82
CA VAL A 272 -6.65 21.60 -26.42
C VAL A 272 -6.54 21.42 -24.91
N VAL A 273 -7.66 21.15 -24.26
CA VAL A 273 -7.69 20.72 -22.85
C VAL A 273 -6.96 19.37 -22.72
N ARG A 274 -5.98 19.31 -21.82
CA ARG A 274 -5.20 18.14 -21.47
C ARG A 274 -5.31 17.92 -19.98
N TYR A 275 -5.77 16.74 -19.59
CA TYR A 275 -5.64 16.25 -18.23
C TYR A 275 -4.29 15.54 -18.12
N ASN A 276 -3.34 16.20 -17.47
CA ASN A 276 -1.91 15.84 -17.42
C ASN A 276 -1.39 15.63 -16.00
N ASN A 277 -2.21 15.89 -14.99
CA ASN A 277 -1.85 15.80 -13.59
C ASN A 277 -3.05 15.24 -12.80
N ALA A 278 -2.88 14.07 -12.20
CA ALA A 278 -3.94 13.42 -11.44
C ALA A 278 -3.40 12.83 -10.13
N PHE A 279 -4.24 12.89 -9.09
CA PHE A 279 -4.03 12.24 -7.81
C PHE A 279 -5.28 11.45 -7.42
N VAL A 280 -5.10 10.22 -6.96
CA VAL A 280 -6.16 9.44 -6.32
C VAL A 280 -5.63 8.85 -5.02
N GLY A 281 -6.35 8.96 -3.90
CA GLY A 281 -5.92 8.29 -2.67
C GLY A 281 -6.38 8.93 -1.36
N GLN A 282 -5.74 8.50 -0.27
CA GLN A 282 -5.98 8.97 1.08
C GLN A 282 -5.32 10.35 1.30
N ALA A 283 -5.96 11.40 0.78
CA ALA A 283 -5.40 12.75 0.67
C ALA A 283 -4.77 13.32 1.95
N ASN A 284 -5.30 12.97 3.13
CA ASN A 284 -4.90 13.54 4.41
C ASN A 284 -3.81 12.74 5.15
N GLN A 285 -3.30 11.64 4.56
CA GLN A 285 -2.30 10.79 5.20
C GLN A 285 -0.89 11.21 4.81
N THR A 286 0.05 11.14 5.74
CA THR A 286 1.50 11.28 5.49
C THR A 286 2.16 9.91 5.33
N LEU A 287 3.44 9.87 4.89
CA LEU A 287 4.20 8.62 4.89
C LEU A 287 4.30 7.98 6.28
N ALA A 288 4.41 8.76 7.37
CA ALA A 288 4.40 8.21 8.71
C ALA A 288 3.07 7.54 9.03
N ASP A 289 1.95 8.14 8.65
CA ASP A 289 0.63 7.57 8.94
C ASP A 289 0.42 6.25 8.18
N LEU A 290 0.87 6.19 6.93
CA LEU A 290 0.73 5.02 6.07
C LEU A 290 1.67 3.87 6.45
N PHE A 291 2.90 4.20 6.84
CA PHE A 291 3.98 3.26 7.09
C PHE A 291 4.46 3.31 8.54
N GLN A 292 3.54 3.42 9.49
CA GLN A 292 3.86 3.46 10.92
C GLN A 292 4.75 2.27 11.30
N VAL A 293 5.84 2.54 12.02
CA VAL A 293 6.64 1.49 12.65
C VAL A 293 5.86 0.97 13.86
N PRO A 294 5.40 -0.30 13.86
CA PRO A 294 4.76 -0.87 15.04
C PRO A 294 5.74 -0.87 16.22
N THR A 295 5.34 -0.25 17.32
CA THR A 295 6.08 -0.25 18.58
C THR A 295 5.39 -1.15 19.59
N VAL A 296 6.17 -1.75 20.50
CA VAL A 296 5.62 -2.49 21.64
C VAL A 296 4.77 -1.53 22.49
N GLN A 297 3.60 -2.00 22.92
CA GLN A 297 2.77 -1.33 23.92
C GLN A 297 2.42 -2.32 25.03
N LEU A 298 2.27 -1.83 26.26
CA LEU A 298 1.88 -2.65 27.40
C LEU A 298 0.52 -2.19 27.93
N SER A 299 -0.34 -3.13 28.34
CA SER A 299 -1.61 -2.77 28.99
C SER A 299 -1.42 -1.99 30.29
N GLN A 300 -0.24 -2.09 30.88
CA GLN A 300 0.22 -1.33 32.05
C GLN A 300 1.75 -1.32 32.09
N THR A 301 2.34 -0.22 32.53
CA THR A 301 3.80 -0.05 32.64
C THR A 301 4.30 -0.13 34.08
N SER A 302 3.39 -0.32 35.04
CA SER A 302 3.77 -0.55 36.43
C SER A 302 2.82 -1.52 37.14
N VAL A 303 3.39 -2.27 38.08
CA VAL A 303 2.68 -3.13 39.02
C VAL A 303 3.17 -2.80 40.43
N ALA A 304 2.25 -2.61 41.38
CA ALA A 304 2.58 -2.36 42.77
C ALA A 304 1.91 -3.40 43.69
N MET A 305 2.67 -3.88 44.68
CA MET A 305 2.21 -4.85 45.67
C MET A 305 2.62 -4.42 47.08
N LEU A 306 1.69 -4.53 48.02
CA LEU A 306 1.99 -4.54 49.45
C LEU A 306 1.93 -6.00 49.94
N ALA A 307 2.96 -6.42 50.68
CA ALA A 307 3.07 -7.80 51.15
C ALA A 307 3.54 -7.87 52.61
N ASP A 308 3.26 -8.99 53.27
CA ASP A 308 3.83 -9.40 54.54
C ASP A 308 4.28 -10.87 54.45
N ASP A 309 4.75 -11.45 55.55
CA ASP A 309 5.21 -12.85 55.61
C ASP A 309 4.09 -13.89 55.46
N GLN A 310 2.82 -13.48 55.41
CA GLN A 310 1.66 -14.36 55.15
C GLN A 310 1.08 -14.15 53.75
N SER A 311 1.61 -13.19 52.98
CA SER A 311 1.12 -12.92 51.62
C SER A 311 1.49 -14.05 50.66
N PRO A 312 0.51 -14.63 49.94
CA PRO A 312 0.79 -15.65 48.95
C PRO A 312 1.52 -15.06 47.74
N THR A 313 2.15 -15.93 46.95
CA THR A 313 2.60 -15.59 45.60
C THR A 313 1.44 -15.01 44.80
N THR A 314 1.64 -13.86 44.18
CA THR A 314 0.60 -13.14 43.45
C THR A 314 0.98 -13.01 41.98
N THR A 315 0.04 -13.30 41.09
CA THR A 315 0.23 -13.23 39.65
C THR A 315 -0.41 -11.98 39.04
N TYR A 316 0.30 -11.30 38.16
CA TYR A 316 -0.21 -10.18 37.36
C TYR A 316 -0.11 -10.52 35.88
N GLN A 317 -1.09 -10.08 35.10
CA GLN A 317 -1.10 -10.22 33.64
C GLN A 317 -0.88 -8.85 33.00
N VAL A 318 0.08 -8.75 32.10
CA VAL A 318 0.32 -7.57 31.27
C VAL A 318 0.18 -7.98 29.82
N ILE A 319 -0.79 -7.42 29.11
CA ILE A 319 -0.93 -7.71 27.68
C ILE A 319 0.14 -6.93 26.92
N VAL A 320 0.90 -7.63 26.08
CA VAL A 320 1.87 -7.03 25.17
C VAL A 320 1.18 -6.77 23.84
N GLY A 321 0.87 -5.51 23.57
CA GLY A 321 0.25 -5.03 22.35
C GLY A 321 1.24 -4.43 21.36
N SER A 322 0.70 -3.91 20.25
CA SER A 322 1.42 -3.05 19.31
C SER A 322 0.69 -1.72 19.17
N SER A 323 1.42 -0.65 18.83
CA SER A 323 0.85 0.65 18.50
C SER A 323 0.02 0.67 17.22
N THR A 324 0.12 -0.37 16.40
CA THR A 324 -0.67 -0.55 15.17
C THR A 324 -1.36 -1.91 15.20
N GLU A 325 -2.17 -2.21 14.18
CA GLU A 325 -2.78 -3.54 14.01
C GLU A 325 -1.77 -4.63 13.62
N THR A 326 -0.50 -4.27 13.42
CA THR A 326 0.56 -5.19 13.02
C THR A 326 1.00 -6.07 14.20
N SER A 327 1.10 -7.38 13.95
CA SER A 327 1.63 -8.31 14.95
C SER A 327 3.16 -8.21 15.06
N LEU A 328 3.65 -8.06 16.29
CA LEU A 328 5.07 -8.03 16.66
C LEU A 328 5.42 -9.33 17.39
N ALA A 329 6.57 -9.91 17.07
CA ALA A 329 7.26 -10.83 17.97
C ALA A 329 8.02 -10.02 19.02
N TRP A 330 7.95 -10.44 20.28
CA TRP A 330 8.58 -9.73 21.41
C TRP A 330 9.33 -10.68 22.33
N GLN A 331 10.28 -10.11 23.09
CA GLN A 331 11.03 -10.78 24.14
C GLN A 331 10.99 -9.95 25.43
N ALA A 332 10.84 -10.62 26.57
CA ALA A 332 10.85 -10.03 27.90
C ALA A 332 12.11 -10.45 28.67
N GLN A 333 12.80 -9.47 29.28
CA GLN A 333 14.01 -9.69 30.04
C GLN A 333 13.99 -8.91 31.35
N VAL A 334 14.23 -9.60 32.47
CA VAL A 334 14.44 -8.95 33.78
C VAL A 334 15.84 -8.36 33.81
N THR A 335 15.97 -7.05 34.03
CA THR A 335 17.26 -6.34 33.95
C THR A 335 18.24 -6.77 35.05
N ASN A 336 17.75 -7.03 36.27
CA ASN A 336 18.56 -7.39 37.44
C ASN A 336 18.20 -8.78 37.98
N LEU A 337 18.24 -9.81 37.12
CA LEU A 337 17.74 -11.16 37.46
C LEU A 337 18.35 -11.73 38.77
N ALA A 338 19.65 -11.51 39.01
CA ALA A 338 20.34 -11.99 40.21
C ALA A 338 19.84 -11.34 41.52
N GLU A 339 19.36 -10.10 41.44
CA GLU A 339 18.83 -9.32 42.57
C GLU A 339 17.31 -9.48 42.73
N THR A 340 16.67 -10.21 41.81
CA THR A 340 15.21 -10.36 41.74
C THR A 340 14.73 -11.82 41.75
N PRO A 341 15.25 -12.70 42.64
CA PRO A 341 14.82 -14.10 42.70
C PRO A 341 13.34 -14.27 43.09
N TRP A 342 12.73 -13.21 43.63
CA TRP A 342 11.33 -13.09 44.01
C TRP A 342 10.38 -12.84 42.82
N LEU A 343 10.89 -12.59 41.62
CA LEU A 343 10.09 -12.32 40.42
C LEU A 343 10.35 -13.37 39.34
N GLN A 344 9.28 -13.98 38.85
CA GLN A 344 9.31 -14.80 37.63
C GLN A 344 8.44 -14.17 36.54
N VAL A 345 8.91 -14.26 35.29
CA VAL A 345 8.23 -13.69 34.12
C VAL A 345 8.06 -14.79 33.08
N THR A 346 6.82 -15.02 32.62
CA THR A 346 6.52 -16.09 31.65
C THR A 346 5.35 -15.71 30.74
N PRO A 347 5.41 -15.98 29.42
CA PRO A 347 6.56 -16.50 28.69
C PRO A 347 7.65 -15.41 28.50
N ALA A 348 8.89 -15.83 28.27
CA ALA A 348 9.99 -14.90 28.00
C ALA A 348 9.96 -14.33 26.57
N ASN A 349 9.13 -14.88 25.70
CA ASN A 349 8.88 -14.43 24.33
C ASN A 349 7.42 -14.69 23.96
N GLY A 350 6.93 -13.97 22.96
CA GLY A 350 5.57 -14.13 22.47
C GLY A 350 5.27 -13.24 21.28
N THR A 351 3.98 -13.13 20.96
CA THR A 351 3.46 -12.26 19.89
C THR A 351 2.43 -11.26 20.42
N THR A 352 2.14 -10.21 19.65
CA THR A 352 1.11 -9.21 19.96
C THR A 352 -0.19 -9.87 20.45
N GLY A 353 -0.77 -9.30 21.50
CA GLY A 353 -2.01 -9.76 22.14
C GLY A 353 -1.82 -10.84 23.21
N GLN A 354 -0.63 -11.45 23.29
CA GLN A 354 -0.34 -12.42 24.35
C GLN A 354 -0.06 -11.74 25.69
N ALA A 355 -0.42 -12.43 26.77
CA ALA A 355 -0.21 -11.96 28.12
C ALA A 355 1.16 -12.38 28.67
N LEU A 356 1.88 -11.42 29.22
CA LEU A 356 3.05 -11.62 30.06
C LEU A 356 2.58 -11.84 31.51
N THR A 357 2.83 -13.03 32.06
CA THR A 357 2.54 -13.34 33.45
C THR A 357 3.73 -12.99 34.33
N LEU A 358 3.51 -12.13 35.33
CA LEU A 358 4.45 -11.85 36.41
C LEU A 358 4.02 -12.64 37.63
N SER A 359 4.92 -13.47 38.19
CA SER A 359 4.69 -14.17 39.46
C SER A 359 5.62 -13.58 40.51
N VAL A 360 5.04 -12.92 41.51
CA VAL A 360 5.76 -12.24 42.60
C VAL A 360 5.65 -13.09 43.86
N ASP A 361 6.79 -13.56 44.39
CA ASP A 361 6.88 -14.32 45.64
C ASP A 361 7.45 -13.45 46.79
N PRO A 362 6.61 -12.97 47.72
CA PRO A 362 7.05 -12.16 48.84
C PRO A 362 7.93 -12.89 49.86
N HIS A 363 7.96 -14.22 49.88
CA HIS A 363 8.75 -14.99 50.84
C HIS A 363 10.25 -14.88 50.54
N ALA A 364 10.60 -14.67 49.27
CA ALA A 364 11.97 -14.45 48.81
C ALA A 364 12.48 -13.01 49.03
N LEU A 365 11.68 -12.14 49.66
CA LEU A 365 12.01 -10.74 49.92
C LEU A 365 12.31 -10.47 51.42
N PRO A 366 13.33 -9.64 51.75
CA PRO A 366 13.45 -9.07 53.08
C PRO A 366 12.45 -7.92 53.28
N VAL A 367 12.21 -7.51 54.54
CA VAL A 367 11.36 -6.35 54.85
C VAL A 367 11.96 -5.08 54.22
N GLY A 368 11.12 -4.27 53.57
CA GLY A 368 11.54 -3.05 52.88
C GLY A 368 10.86 -2.85 51.52
N ARG A 369 11.37 -1.88 50.76
CA ARG A 369 10.92 -1.59 49.39
C ARG A 369 11.86 -2.26 48.40
N HIS A 370 11.27 -2.94 47.42
CA HIS A 370 11.95 -3.67 46.35
C HIS A 370 11.42 -3.22 45.01
N THR A 371 12.33 -3.09 44.05
CA THR A 371 11.99 -2.70 42.68
C THR A 371 12.61 -3.69 41.72
N ALA A 372 11.85 -4.11 40.72
CA ALA A 372 12.35 -4.85 39.57
C ALA A 372 11.91 -4.15 38.28
N THR A 373 12.73 -4.34 37.24
CA THR A 373 12.48 -3.79 35.91
C THR A 373 12.48 -4.95 34.92
N VAL A 374 11.41 -5.04 34.14
CA VAL A 374 11.31 -5.96 32.99
C VAL A 374 11.32 -5.11 31.73
N ARG A 375 12.29 -5.36 30.86
CA ARG A 375 12.36 -4.80 29.52
C ARG A 375 11.59 -5.71 28.58
N ILE A 376 10.70 -5.14 27.77
CA ILE A 376 9.97 -5.86 26.74
C ILE A 376 10.29 -5.18 25.41
N PHE A 377 10.95 -5.90 24.51
CA PHE A 377 11.39 -5.35 23.23
C PHE A 377 10.94 -6.21 22.05
N SER A 378 10.70 -5.55 20.91
CA SER A 378 10.38 -6.21 19.66
C SER A 378 11.62 -6.95 19.13
N THR A 379 11.43 -8.18 18.68
CA THR A 379 12.46 -8.97 17.98
C THR A 379 12.15 -9.10 16.49
N SER A 380 11.18 -8.35 15.99
CA SER A 380 10.74 -8.41 14.60
C SER A 380 11.75 -7.69 13.70
N THR A 381 12.53 -8.42 12.91
CA THR A 381 13.65 -7.88 12.12
C THR A 381 13.25 -6.92 11.00
N HIS A 382 11.97 -6.89 10.64
CA HIS A 382 11.43 -6.01 9.60
C HIS A 382 11.04 -4.63 10.11
N TYR A 383 10.89 -4.48 11.43
CA TYR A 383 10.50 -3.24 12.09
C TYR A 383 11.66 -2.73 12.94
N GLY A 384 11.76 -1.41 13.13
CA GLY A 384 12.80 -0.83 13.96
C GLY A 384 12.79 -1.40 15.39
N GLN A 385 13.89 -1.22 16.13
CA GLN A 385 13.96 -1.60 17.53
C GLN A 385 12.95 -0.77 18.33
N SER A 386 12.02 -1.42 19.02
CA SER A 386 11.09 -0.78 19.95
C SER A 386 11.13 -1.50 21.29
N GLU A 387 11.14 -0.76 22.39
CA GLU A 387 11.22 -1.31 23.73
C GLU A 387 10.31 -0.52 24.68
N GLU A 388 9.66 -1.24 25.57
CA GLU A 388 8.92 -0.70 26.70
C GLU A 388 9.43 -1.28 28.02
N THR A 389 9.26 -0.52 29.09
CA THR A 389 9.71 -0.91 30.42
C THR A 389 8.52 -1.07 31.37
N LEU A 390 8.48 -2.23 32.04
CA LEU A 390 7.54 -2.54 33.10
C LEU A 390 8.24 -2.47 34.45
N THR A 391 7.76 -1.60 35.33
CA THR A 391 8.30 -1.43 36.70
C THR A 391 7.45 -2.19 37.72
N ILE A 392 8.07 -3.07 38.49
CA ILE A 392 7.40 -3.79 39.58
C ILE A 392 7.92 -3.25 40.91
N GLN A 393 7.01 -2.79 41.76
CA GLN A 393 7.31 -2.31 43.11
C GLN A 393 6.64 -3.21 44.14
N VAL A 394 7.44 -3.75 45.06
CA VAL A 394 6.93 -4.53 46.19
C VAL A 394 7.39 -3.86 47.47
N VAL A 395 6.44 -3.54 48.35
CA VAL A 395 6.75 -3.09 49.70
C VAL A 395 6.37 -4.21 50.66
N LYS A 396 7.38 -4.84 51.25
CA LYS A 396 7.22 -5.89 52.25
C LYS A 396 7.25 -5.29 53.65
N SER A 397 6.14 -5.43 54.37
CA SER A 397 5.99 -5.04 55.77
C SER A 397 6.56 -6.11 56.69
N GLY A 398 7.18 -5.69 57.80
CA GLY A 398 7.57 -6.58 58.90
C GLY A 398 6.43 -6.87 59.89
N THR A 399 5.27 -6.26 59.69
CA THR A 399 4.04 -6.54 60.44
C THR A 399 2.99 -7.16 59.51
N VAL A 400 2.18 -8.05 60.06
CA VAL A 400 1.03 -8.64 59.36
C VAL A 400 0.07 -7.51 58.96
N LEU A 401 -0.25 -7.45 57.67
CA LEU A 401 -1.17 -6.47 57.11
C LEU A 401 -2.61 -6.87 57.49
N SER A 402 -3.31 -5.95 58.16
CA SER A 402 -4.73 -6.10 58.41
C SER A 402 -5.52 -6.03 57.10
N ARG A 403 -6.05 -7.17 56.65
CA ARG A 403 -6.91 -7.24 55.46
C ARG A 403 -8.36 -6.98 55.88
N VAL A 404 -8.85 -5.77 55.63
CA VAL A 404 -10.27 -5.45 55.82
C VAL A 404 -11.02 -5.88 54.57
N TYR A 405 -11.72 -7.02 54.65
CA TYR A 405 -12.67 -7.43 53.62
C TYR A 405 -13.95 -6.59 53.79
N LEU A 406 -14.15 -5.63 52.90
CA LEU A 406 -15.43 -4.95 52.77
C LEU A 406 -16.34 -5.83 51.90
N PRO A 407 -17.44 -6.40 52.45
CA PRO A 407 -18.39 -7.12 51.63
C PRO A 407 -19.00 -6.17 50.60
N THR A 408 -19.00 -6.57 49.34
CA THR A 408 -19.70 -5.84 48.28
C THR A 408 -21.20 -5.95 48.54
N ILE A 409 -21.83 -4.88 49.01
CA ILE A 409 -23.30 -4.78 49.07
C ILE A 409 -23.77 -4.39 47.68
N THR A 410 -24.12 -5.37 46.85
CA THR A 410 -24.91 -5.13 45.65
C THR A 410 -26.34 -4.81 46.07
N ARG A 411 -26.82 -3.61 45.70
CA ARG A 411 -28.24 -3.22 45.78
C ARG A 411 -28.90 -3.35 44.43
#